data_AF-V2WX21-F1
#
_entry.id   AF-V2WX21-F1
#
_cell.length_a   1.000
_cell.length_b   1.000
_cell.length_c   1.000
_cell.angle_alpha   90.00
_cell.angle_beta   90.00
_cell.angle_gamma   90.00
#
_symmetry.space_group_name_H-M   'P 1'
#
loop_
_entity.id
_entity.type
_entity.pdbx_description
1 polymer ?
#
loop_
_entity_poly.entity_id
_entity_poly.type
_entity_poly.pdbx_seq_one_letter_code
_entity_poly.pdbx_strand_id
1 'polypeptide(L)'
;MSLTISTCVLLLVIFVFQVLRLAQLYCLQRALLDIPSVGKDSVLSSYATSYRWVKDAWAVLHDGYNRYKDKGFFKVPQINSWILIATGPNIKDLCSVPDASVSLHAAIEDLLQPDYTPGKEIHFDMYHLGDMVELNKTSSQWTSISANDTFMQFICCIMNWTFVGVPLCCNKDYCNINIYFAHHVMFGSVVINLFPNFLKLVVGAIYNKILGLWKCIVIHVGPLIEEQQKLKCSSNPVPDDMLTWLIEAAPPNH
;
A
#
# COMPACT_ATOMS: atom_id res chain seq x y z
N MET A 1 16.20 19.55 38.84
CA MET A 1 15.80 20.83 38.22
C MET A 1 16.18 20.91 36.74
N SER A 2 17.35 20.42 36.33
CA SER A 2 17.77 20.37 34.91
C SER A 2 16.90 19.44 34.03
N LEU A 3 16.47 18.29 34.56
CA LEU A 3 15.67 17.31 33.81
C LEU A 3 14.26 17.82 33.47
N THR A 4 13.62 18.55 34.40
CA THR A 4 12.27 19.12 34.23
C THR A 4 12.26 20.28 33.24
N ILE A 5 13.33 21.07 33.20
CA ILE A 5 13.49 22.16 32.22
C ILE A 5 13.68 21.56 30.82
N SER A 6 14.48 20.51 30.69
CA SER A 6 14.70 19.78 29.42
C SER A 6 13.40 19.19 28.86
N THR A 7 12.58 18.55 29.70
CA THR A 7 11.29 18.00 29.27
C THR A 7 10.30 19.08 28.83
N CYS A 8 10.26 20.23 29.52
CA CYS A 8 9.39 21.34 29.14
C CYS A 8 9.82 21.97 27.81
N VAL A 9 11.12 22.11 27.57
CA VAL A 9 11.65 22.58 26.28
C VAL A 9 11.31 21.60 25.17
N LEU A 10 11.45 20.28 25.40
CA LEU A 10 11.08 19.25 24.42
C LEU A 10 9.59 19.33 24.06
N LEU A 11 8.70 19.45 25.05
CA LEU A 11 7.26 19.57 24.83
C LEU A 11 6.89 20.86 24.07
N LEU A 12 7.57 21.98 24.35
CA LEU A 12 7.38 23.24 23.62
C LEU A 12 7.83 23.13 22.16
N VAL A 13 8.99 22.51 21.90
CA VAL A 13 9.47 22.28 20.53
C VAL A 13 8.52 21.36 19.77
N ILE A 14 8.02 20.29 20.41
CA ILE A 14 7.00 19.41 19.83
C ILE A 14 5.74 20.22 19.52
N PHE A 15 5.23 21.02 20.46
CA PHE A 15 4.03 21.83 20.27
C PHE A 15 4.19 22.83 19.11
N VAL A 16 5.29 23.56 19.07
CA VAL A 16 5.60 24.51 17.97
C VAL A 16 5.70 23.78 16.64
N PHE A 17 6.36 22.62 16.59
CA PHE A 17 6.44 21.81 15.37
C PHE A 17 5.07 21.30 14.92
N GLN A 18 4.22 20.81 15.83
CA GLN A 18 2.84 20.39 15.50
C GLN A 18 2.02 21.57 14.98
N VAL A 19 2.13 22.76 15.59
CA VAL A 19 1.44 23.98 15.15
C VAL A 19 1.93 24.41 13.77
N LEU A 20 3.24 24.34 13.49
CA LEU A 20 3.81 24.65 12.17
C LEU A 20 3.37 23.63 11.10
N ARG A 21 3.36 22.33 11.42
CA ARG A 21 2.85 21.27 10.53
C ARG A 21 1.37 21.45 10.23
N LEU A 22 0.57 21.74 11.26
CA LEU A 22 -0.85 22.03 11.12
C LEU A 22 -1.08 23.31 10.32
N ALA A 23 -0.26 24.36 10.51
CA ALA A 23 -0.33 25.58 9.72
C ALA A 23 0.08 25.35 8.25
N GLN A 24 1.10 24.53 7.99
CA GLN A 24 1.49 24.14 6.63
C GLN A 24 0.41 23.30 5.94
N LEU A 25 -0.14 22.31 6.64
CA LEU A 25 -1.27 21.51 6.14
C LEU A 25 -2.50 22.40 5.93
N TYR A 26 -2.76 23.36 6.81
CA TYR A 26 -3.86 24.32 6.68
C TYR A 26 -3.66 25.27 5.49
N CYS A 27 -2.43 25.75 5.26
CA CYS A 27 -2.09 26.56 4.08
C CYS A 27 -2.22 25.77 2.77
N LEU A 28 -1.74 24.52 2.74
CA LEU A 28 -1.89 23.61 1.60
C LEU A 28 -3.37 23.28 1.35
N GLN A 29 -4.14 23.07 2.43
CA GLN A 29 -5.58 22.83 2.39
C GLN A 29 -6.33 24.05 1.87
N ARG A 30 -5.85 25.27 2.19
CA ARG A 30 -6.44 26.52 1.70
C ARG A 30 -6.37 26.66 0.19
N ALA A 31 -5.27 26.25 -0.43
CA ALA A 31 -5.11 26.25 -1.89
C ALA A 31 -6.03 25.24 -2.60
N LEU A 32 -6.56 24.26 -1.87
CA LEU A 32 -7.41 23.17 -2.38
C LEU A 32 -8.82 23.19 -1.76
N LEU A 33 -9.22 24.29 -1.11
CA LEU A 33 -10.53 24.46 -0.48
C LEU A 33 -11.67 24.38 -1.51
N ASP A 34 -11.44 24.92 -2.71
CA ASP A 34 -12.46 25.02 -3.76
C ASP A 34 -12.83 23.67 -4.40
N ILE A 35 -12.00 22.64 -4.18
CA ILE A 35 -12.24 21.30 -4.71
C ILE A 35 -13.21 20.56 -3.79
N PRO A 36 -14.34 20.04 -4.32
CA PRO A 36 -15.33 19.32 -3.53
C PRO A 36 -14.75 18.04 -2.91
N SER A 37 -15.01 17.82 -1.61
CA SER A 37 -14.61 16.60 -0.90
C SER A 37 -15.74 15.58 -0.88
N VAL A 38 -15.40 14.29 -0.93
CA VAL A 38 -16.36 13.21 -0.65
C VAL A 38 -16.58 13.13 0.86
N GLY A 39 -17.77 13.51 1.32
CA GLY A 39 -18.11 13.61 2.73
C GLY A 39 -18.41 15.05 3.15
N LYS A 40 -18.53 15.31 4.46
CA LYS A 40 -18.65 16.68 4.97
C LYS A 40 -17.26 17.23 5.28
N ASP A 41 -17.07 18.53 5.14
CA ASP A 41 -15.79 19.23 5.40
C ASP A 41 -15.43 19.33 6.91
N SER A 42 -15.92 18.42 7.75
CA SER A 42 -15.57 18.35 9.16
C SER A 42 -14.49 17.31 9.41
N VAL A 43 -13.61 17.58 10.37
CA VAL A 43 -12.48 16.69 10.74
C VAL A 43 -12.96 15.27 11.06
N LEU A 44 -14.02 15.13 11.87
CA LEU A 44 -14.58 13.83 12.23
C LEU A 44 -15.23 13.11 11.04
N SER A 45 -15.89 13.84 10.14
CA SER A 45 -16.44 13.25 8.92
C SER A 45 -15.34 12.82 7.97
N SER A 46 -14.22 13.55 7.91
CA SER A 46 -13.05 13.18 7.12
C SER A 46 -12.53 11.82 7.58
N TYR A 47 -12.29 11.63 8.89
CA TYR A 47 -11.86 10.32 9.43
C TYR A 47 -12.88 9.19 9.18
N ALA A 48 -14.18 9.47 9.31
CA ALA A 48 -15.22 8.48 9.03
C ALA A 48 -15.20 8.06 7.54
N THR A 49 -15.02 9.02 6.62
CA THR A 49 -14.86 8.74 5.19
C THR A 49 -13.56 7.99 4.93
N SER A 50 -12.45 8.33 5.58
CA SER A 50 -11.17 7.61 5.45
C SER A 50 -11.29 6.14 5.89
N TYR A 51 -12.02 5.86 6.97
CA TYR A 51 -12.30 4.49 7.39
C TYR A 51 -13.20 3.76 6.38
N ARG A 52 -14.22 4.45 5.86
CA ARG A 52 -15.10 3.92 4.80
C ARG A 52 -14.32 3.64 3.52
N TRP A 53 -13.34 4.47 3.16
CA TRP A 53 -12.44 4.28 2.03
C TRP A 53 -11.63 2.98 2.17
N VAL A 54 -11.11 2.69 3.36
CA VAL A 54 -10.35 1.45 3.61
C VAL A 54 -11.23 0.20 3.49
N LYS A 55 -12.51 0.29 3.88
CA LYS A 55 -13.45 -0.84 3.81
C LYS A 55 -14.08 -1.04 2.44
N ASP A 56 -14.45 0.06 1.79
CA ASP A 56 -15.22 0.07 0.57
C ASP A 56 -14.87 1.32 -0.25
N ALA A 57 -13.66 1.31 -0.81
CA ALA A 57 -13.18 2.37 -1.68
C ALA A 57 -14.12 2.56 -2.88
N TRP A 58 -14.68 1.48 -3.42
CA TRP A 58 -15.59 1.54 -4.56
C TRP A 58 -16.84 2.36 -4.26
N ALA A 59 -17.52 2.14 -3.14
CA ALA A 59 -18.70 2.92 -2.77
C ALA A 59 -18.35 4.40 -2.59
N VAL A 60 -17.19 4.72 -2.01
CA VAL A 60 -16.72 6.11 -1.84
C VAL A 60 -16.42 6.77 -3.19
N LEU A 61 -15.74 6.05 -4.09
CA LEU A 61 -15.45 6.52 -5.45
C LEU A 61 -16.74 6.75 -6.24
N HIS A 62 -17.67 5.81 -6.15
CA HIS A 62 -18.94 5.86 -6.88
C HIS A 62 -19.81 7.03 -6.39
N ASP A 63 -19.87 7.24 -5.06
CA ASP A 63 -20.55 8.38 -4.44
C ASP A 63 -19.92 9.71 -4.87
N GLY A 64 -18.58 9.80 -4.85
CA GLY A 64 -17.85 10.98 -5.31
C GLY A 64 -18.05 11.27 -6.80
N TYR A 65 -17.95 10.24 -7.65
CA TYR A 65 -18.17 10.35 -9.08
C TYR A 65 -19.58 10.82 -9.40
N ASN A 66 -20.61 10.21 -8.80
CA ASN A 66 -22.00 10.59 -9.06
C ASN A 66 -22.31 12.04 -8.65
N ARG A 67 -21.65 12.56 -7.60
CA ARG A 67 -21.84 13.92 -7.11
C ARG A 67 -21.03 14.98 -7.86
N TYR A 68 -19.85 14.60 -8.36
CA TYR A 68 -18.84 15.57 -8.81
C TYR A 68 -18.27 15.32 -10.20
N LYS A 69 -18.78 14.34 -10.96
CA LYS A 69 -18.36 14.07 -12.35
C LYS A 69 -18.35 15.31 -13.25
N ASP A 70 -19.30 16.22 -13.05
CA ASP A 70 -19.47 17.44 -13.85
C ASP A 70 -18.50 18.56 -13.45
N LYS A 71 -17.83 18.45 -12.30
CA LYS A 71 -16.89 19.45 -11.78
C LYS A 71 -15.44 19.19 -12.19
N GLY A 72 -15.17 18.07 -12.86
CA GLY A 72 -13.85 17.72 -13.38
C GLY A 72 -12.84 17.20 -12.34
N PHE A 73 -12.93 17.61 -11.07
CA PHE A 73 -12.12 17.09 -9.98
C PHE A 73 -12.91 16.96 -8.69
N PHE A 74 -12.56 15.95 -7.88
CA PHE A 74 -13.00 15.84 -6.49
C PHE A 74 -11.91 15.21 -5.63
N LYS A 75 -11.91 15.52 -4.34
CA LYS A 75 -10.94 14.99 -3.38
C LYS A 75 -11.57 13.95 -2.45
N VAL A 76 -10.83 12.89 -2.16
CA VAL A 76 -11.21 11.86 -1.20
C VAL A 76 -10.26 11.95 0.00
N PRO A 77 -10.76 12.15 1.22
CA PRO A 77 -9.91 12.16 2.40
C PRO A 77 -9.34 10.77 2.66
N GLN A 78 -8.02 10.73 2.86
CA GLN A 78 -7.34 9.63 3.54
C GLN A 78 -7.10 10.02 5.00
N ILE A 79 -6.39 9.17 5.74
CA ILE A 79 -6.17 9.39 7.18
C ILE A 79 -5.27 10.59 7.44
N ASN A 80 -4.26 10.81 6.59
CA ASN A 80 -3.28 11.88 6.74
C ASN A 80 -3.12 12.77 5.51
N SER A 81 -3.82 12.45 4.43
CA SER A 81 -3.69 13.08 3.13
C SER A 81 -5.05 13.10 2.43
N TRP A 82 -5.09 13.60 1.20
CA TRP A 82 -6.22 13.45 0.30
C TRP A 82 -5.74 12.82 -1.00
N ILE A 83 -6.59 12.03 -1.65
CA ILE A 83 -6.42 11.67 -3.06
C ILE A 83 -7.24 12.66 -3.87
N LEU A 84 -6.61 13.29 -4.86
CA LEU A 84 -7.31 14.06 -5.88
C LEU A 84 -7.69 13.15 -7.04
N ILE A 85 -8.97 13.12 -7.40
CA ILE A 85 -9.49 12.29 -8.47
C ILE A 85 -9.94 13.20 -9.62
N ALA A 86 -9.34 12.97 -10.78
CA ALA A 86 -9.70 13.64 -12.04
C ALA A 86 -10.86 12.90 -12.72
N THR A 87 -11.83 13.65 -13.25
CA THR A 87 -12.95 13.10 -14.05
C THR A 87 -13.03 13.74 -15.43
N GLY A 88 -13.50 12.96 -16.42
CA GLY A 88 -13.77 13.44 -17.77
C GLY A 88 -12.51 13.82 -18.55
N PRO A 89 -12.48 14.97 -19.26
CA PRO A 89 -11.37 15.33 -20.15
C PRO A 89 -10.04 15.55 -19.41
N ASN A 90 -10.10 15.90 -18.12
CA ASN A 90 -8.94 16.16 -17.27
C ASN A 90 -8.07 14.90 -17.04
N ILE A 91 -8.60 13.70 -17.28
CA ILE A 91 -7.83 12.45 -17.20
C ILE A 91 -6.69 12.47 -18.21
N LYS A 92 -6.95 12.96 -19.43
CA LYS A 92 -5.97 12.99 -20.52
C LYS A 92 -4.84 13.97 -20.24
N ASP A 93 -5.17 15.10 -19.64
CA ASP A 93 -4.20 16.10 -19.23
C ASP A 93 -3.31 15.54 -18.11
N LEU A 94 -3.90 14.85 -17.13
CA LEU A 94 -3.16 14.20 -16.05
C LEU A 94 -2.20 13.11 -16.57
N CYS A 95 -2.62 12.31 -17.55
CA CYS A 95 -1.75 11.32 -18.21
C CYS A 95 -0.60 11.94 -19.01
N SER A 96 -0.65 13.24 -19.30
CA SER A 96 0.38 13.97 -20.04
C SER A 96 1.35 14.71 -19.12
N VAL A 97 1.10 14.71 -17.80
CA VAL A 97 1.93 15.40 -16.80
C VAL A 97 3.25 14.62 -16.59
N PRO A 98 4.42 15.30 -16.55
CA PRO A 98 5.69 14.64 -16.29
C PRO A 98 5.77 14.02 -14.88
N ASP A 99 6.43 12.87 -14.77
CA ASP A 99 6.65 12.15 -13.50
C ASP A 99 7.35 13.00 -12.42
N ALA A 100 8.10 14.03 -12.81
CA ALA A 100 8.75 14.97 -11.90
C ALA A 100 7.77 15.82 -11.08
N SER A 101 6.54 16.02 -11.58
CA SER A 101 5.48 16.78 -10.90
C SER A 101 4.42 15.91 -10.24
N VAL A 102 4.26 14.67 -10.71
CA VAL A 102 3.35 13.67 -10.15
C VAL A 102 4.09 12.35 -10.08
N SER A 103 4.62 12.01 -8.91
CA SER A 103 5.36 10.76 -8.71
C SER A 103 4.45 9.70 -8.10
N LEU A 104 4.24 8.60 -8.83
CA LEU A 104 3.58 7.40 -8.31
C LEU A 104 4.36 6.83 -7.11
N HIS A 105 5.68 6.86 -7.17
CA HIS A 105 6.54 6.33 -6.12
C HIS A 105 6.33 7.08 -4.80
N ALA A 106 6.37 8.42 -4.83
CA ALA A 106 6.11 9.24 -3.64
C ALA A 106 4.70 9.02 -3.07
N ALA A 107 3.70 8.82 -3.95
CA ALA A 107 2.34 8.50 -3.51
C ALA A 107 2.24 7.13 -2.82
N ILE A 108 2.99 6.14 -3.30
CA ILE A 108 3.08 4.80 -2.68
C ILE A 108 3.82 4.85 -1.35
N GLU A 109 4.92 5.60 -1.26
CA GLU A 109 5.65 5.81 0.00
C GLU A 109 4.75 6.42 1.07
N ASP A 110 4.00 7.47 0.72
CA ASP A 110 3.06 8.12 1.63
C ASP A 110 1.94 7.17 2.06
N LEU A 111 1.38 6.40 1.12
CA LEU A 111 0.27 5.49 1.37
C LEU A 111 0.66 4.29 2.25
N LEU A 112 1.77 3.63 1.92
CA LEU A 112 2.16 2.35 2.53
C LEU A 112 3.08 2.51 3.75
N GLN A 113 3.69 3.68 3.93
CA GLN A 113 4.67 3.95 4.99
C GLN A 113 5.70 2.81 5.09
N PRO A 114 6.38 2.43 3.99
CA PRO A 114 7.21 1.22 3.92
C PRO A 114 8.29 1.19 5.01
N ASP A 115 8.83 2.34 5.41
CA ASP A 115 9.81 2.48 6.51
C ASP A 115 9.34 1.95 7.87
N TYR A 116 8.03 1.97 8.09
CA TYR A 116 7.39 1.66 9.37
C TYR A 116 6.56 0.38 9.32
N THR A 117 6.39 -0.19 8.13
CA THR A 117 5.60 -1.39 7.85
C THR A 117 6.57 -2.56 7.58
N PRO A 118 6.20 -3.84 7.77
CA PRO A 118 7.18 -4.92 7.73
C PRO A 118 7.91 -5.02 6.37
N GLY A 119 9.25 -5.08 6.38
CA GLY A 119 10.08 -5.28 5.18
C GLY A 119 10.84 -4.04 4.72
N LYS A 120 11.81 -3.57 5.52
CA LYS A 120 12.66 -2.38 5.23
C LYS A 120 13.52 -2.47 3.95
N GLU A 121 13.44 -3.58 3.22
CA GLU A 121 14.26 -3.86 2.03
C GLU A 121 13.43 -4.12 0.76
N ILE A 122 12.12 -3.87 0.78
CA ILE A 122 11.26 -4.09 -0.39
C ILE A 122 11.22 -2.80 -1.22
N HIS A 123 12.22 -2.61 -2.08
CA HIS A 123 12.15 -1.62 -3.16
C HIS A 123 11.16 -2.15 -4.22
N PHE A 124 9.98 -1.52 -4.31
CA PHE A 124 8.97 -1.89 -5.30
C PHE A 124 9.31 -1.29 -6.67
N ASP A 125 10.12 -1.99 -7.44
CA ASP A 125 10.26 -1.75 -8.88
C ASP A 125 9.34 -2.72 -9.63
N MET A 126 8.08 -2.30 -9.84
CA MET A 126 7.05 -3.13 -10.47
C MET A 126 6.98 -2.84 -11.97
N TYR A 127 7.53 -3.72 -12.82
CA TYR A 127 7.41 -3.65 -14.29
C TYR A 127 6.42 -4.69 -14.85
N HIS A 128 5.66 -4.24 -15.86
CA HIS A 128 4.84 -4.94 -16.85
C HIS A 128 4.21 -6.30 -16.49
N LEU A 129 2.96 -6.27 -16.01
CA LEU A 129 2.04 -7.41 -16.00
C LEU A 129 1.19 -7.39 -17.29
N GLY A 130 1.76 -7.89 -18.38
CA GLY A 130 1.04 -8.21 -19.61
C GLY A 130 0.98 -9.72 -19.75
N ASP A 131 -0.22 -10.25 -19.94
CA ASP A 131 -0.51 -11.63 -20.32
C ASP A 131 -0.42 -12.64 -19.17
N MET A 132 -1.58 -13.12 -18.72
CA MET A 132 -1.86 -14.51 -18.27
C MET A 132 -2.96 -14.51 -17.21
N VAL A 133 -4.23 -14.47 -17.63
CA VAL A 133 -5.27 -15.26 -16.94
C VAL A 133 -6.34 -15.68 -17.96
N GLU A 134 -6.36 -16.97 -18.30
CA GLU A 134 -7.58 -17.63 -18.75
C GLU A 134 -8.50 -17.84 -17.54
N LEU A 135 -9.55 -17.02 -17.46
CA LEU A 135 -10.62 -17.24 -16.50
C LEU A 135 -11.29 -18.56 -16.82
N ASN A 136 -11.13 -19.55 -15.94
CA ASN A 136 -11.81 -20.83 -16.00
C ASN A 136 -13.34 -20.62 -15.98
N LYS A 137 -13.95 -20.49 -17.16
CA LYS A 137 -15.39 -20.41 -17.38
C LYS A 137 -16.00 -21.80 -17.18
N THR A 138 -16.09 -22.29 -15.94
CA THR A 138 -16.82 -23.53 -15.66
C THR A 138 -17.80 -23.35 -14.50
N SER A 139 -18.91 -22.70 -14.82
CA SER A 139 -20.20 -22.82 -14.13
C SER A 139 -21.23 -22.02 -14.92
N SER A 140 -22.22 -22.68 -15.52
CA SER A 140 -23.37 -22.02 -16.18
C SER A 140 -24.38 -21.43 -15.18
N GLN A 141 -24.01 -21.33 -13.89
CA GLN A 141 -24.88 -20.90 -12.80
C GLN A 141 -24.40 -19.56 -12.24
N TRP A 142 -25.30 -18.58 -12.17
CA TRP A 142 -25.03 -17.26 -11.57
C TRP A 142 -24.75 -17.40 -10.08
N THR A 143 -23.53 -17.06 -9.66
CA THR A 143 -23.13 -16.98 -8.26
C THR A 143 -22.76 -15.53 -7.94
N SER A 144 -23.18 -15.04 -6.78
CA SER A 144 -22.74 -13.73 -6.28
C SER A 144 -21.34 -13.91 -5.70
N ILE A 145 -20.34 -13.27 -6.32
CA ILE A 145 -18.95 -13.34 -5.88
C ILE A 145 -18.54 -11.95 -5.38
N SER A 146 -17.82 -11.92 -4.25
CA SER A 146 -17.19 -10.70 -3.76
C SER A 146 -16.11 -10.25 -4.76
N ALA A 147 -16.33 -9.08 -5.38
CA ALA A 147 -15.42 -8.54 -6.38
C ALA A 147 -14.03 -8.28 -5.78
N ASN A 148 -13.96 -7.76 -4.55
CA ASN A 148 -12.71 -7.49 -3.86
C ASN A 148 -11.92 -8.79 -3.60
N ASP A 149 -12.57 -9.82 -3.10
CA ASP A 149 -11.88 -11.08 -2.76
C ASP A 149 -11.38 -11.80 -4.01
N THR A 150 -12.17 -11.77 -5.09
CA THR A 150 -11.77 -12.35 -6.39
C THR A 150 -10.60 -11.57 -6.99
N PHE A 151 -10.66 -10.25 -6.94
CA PHE A 151 -9.63 -9.37 -7.48
C PHE A 151 -8.31 -9.50 -6.70
N MET A 152 -8.37 -9.56 -5.37
CA MET A 152 -7.18 -9.78 -4.54
C MET A 152 -6.55 -11.15 -4.78
N GLN A 153 -7.35 -12.22 -4.93
CA GLN A 153 -6.84 -13.53 -5.30
C GLN A 153 -6.19 -13.53 -6.69
N PHE A 154 -6.82 -12.87 -7.66
CA PHE A 154 -6.30 -12.75 -9.01
C PHE A 154 -4.96 -12.01 -9.05
N ILE A 155 -4.89 -10.83 -8.42
CA ILE A 155 -3.64 -10.05 -8.30
C ILE A 155 -2.58 -10.89 -7.61
N CYS A 156 -2.92 -11.53 -6.49
CA CYS A 156 -1.98 -12.33 -5.73
C CYS A 156 -1.42 -13.48 -6.58
N CYS A 157 -2.26 -14.19 -7.34
CA CYS A 157 -1.81 -15.25 -8.23
C CYS A 157 -0.85 -14.74 -9.32
N ILE A 158 -1.17 -13.63 -9.98
CA ILE A 158 -0.33 -13.07 -11.05
C ILE A 158 1.02 -12.58 -10.50
N MET A 159 0.99 -11.88 -9.38
CA MET A 159 2.20 -11.42 -8.70
C MET A 159 3.06 -12.60 -8.28
N ASN A 160 2.48 -13.58 -7.58
CA ASN A 160 3.20 -14.77 -7.13
C ASN A 160 3.74 -15.60 -8.31
N TRP A 161 3.04 -15.63 -9.44
CA TRP A 161 3.52 -16.27 -10.67
C TRP A 161 4.79 -15.59 -11.20
N THR A 162 4.82 -14.27 -11.21
CA THR A 162 6.00 -13.51 -11.67
C THR A 162 7.17 -13.61 -10.67
N PHE A 163 6.86 -13.58 -9.37
CA PHE A 163 7.87 -13.54 -8.32
C PHE A 163 8.50 -14.91 -8.02
N VAL A 164 7.67 -15.95 -7.92
CA VAL A 164 8.03 -17.27 -7.37
C VAL A 164 7.83 -18.39 -8.42
N GLY A 165 7.20 -18.08 -9.55
CA GLY A 165 6.89 -19.03 -10.60
C GLY A 165 5.58 -19.79 -10.41
N VAL A 166 5.34 -20.71 -11.34
CA VAL A 166 4.15 -21.59 -11.40
C VAL A 166 3.90 -22.44 -10.13
N PRO A 167 4.90 -22.99 -9.41
CA PRO A 167 4.60 -23.97 -8.35
C PRO A 167 3.87 -23.39 -7.14
N LEU A 168 4.03 -22.09 -6.86
CA LEU A 168 3.44 -21.44 -5.68
C LEU A 168 2.36 -20.40 -6.03
N CYS A 169 2.21 -20.04 -7.31
CA CYS A 169 1.33 -18.94 -7.73
C CYS A 169 -0.14 -19.14 -7.34
N CYS A 170 -0.64 -20.38 -7.41
CA CYS A 170 -2.03 -20.74 -7.12
C CYS A 170 -2.19 -21.49 -5.79
N ASN A 171 -1.16 -21.51 -4.94
CA ASN A 171 -1.26 -22.12 -3.62
C ASN A 171 -2.17 -21.27 -2.73
N LYS A 172 -3.34 -21.80 -2.34
CA LYS A 172 -4.34 -21.05 -1.58
C LYS A 172 -3.83 -20.54 -0.24
N ASP A 173 -3.01 -21.31 0.47
CA ASP A 173 -2.50 -20.91 1.78
C ASP A 173 -1.50 -19.76 1.63
N TYR A 174 -0.59 -19.86 0.66
CA TYR A 174 0.35 -18.79 0.34
C TYR A 174 -0.36 -17.52 -0.13
N CYS A 175 -1.35 -17.63 -1.03
CA CYS A 175 -2.13 -16.49 -1.48
C CYS A 175 -2.92 -15.83 -0.33
N ASN A 176 -3.52 -16.63 0.55
CA ASN A 176 -4.23 -16.10 1.71
C ASN A 176 -3.30 -15.37 2.69
N ILE A 177 -2.09 -15.90 2.91
CA ILE A 177 -1.07 -15.25 3.74
C ILE A 177 -0.64 -13.91 3.11
N ASN A 178 -0.42 -13.86 1.78
CA ASN A 178 -0.05 -12.63 1.08
C ASN A 178 -1.17 -11.59 1.07
N ILE A 179 -2.43 -12.00 0.88
CA ILE A 179 -3.59 -11.11 0.98
C ILE A 179 -3.70 -10.57 2.42
N TYR A 180 -3.60 -11.44 3.43
CA TYR A 180 -3.64 -11.04 4.83
C TYR A 180 -2.48 -10.08 5.17
N PHE A 181 -1.28 -10.36 4.67
CA PHE A 181 -0.13 -9.47 4.79
C PHE A 181 -0.42 -8.09 4.17
N ALA A 182 -0.94 -8.03 2.95
CA ALA A 182 -1.30 -6.76 2.30
C ALA A 182 -2.34 -5.95 3.10
N HIS A 183 -3.37 -6.62 3.62
CA HIS A 183 -4.32 -5.98 4.53
C HIS A 183 -3.63 -5.45 5.79
N HIS A 184 -2.68 -6.20 6.35
CA HIS A 184 -1.90 -5.76 7.51
C HIS A 184 -1.01 -4.56 7.21
N VAL A 185 -0.37 -4.51 6.05
CA VAL A 185 0.41 -3.36 5.60
C VAL A 185 -0.49 -2.13 5.52
N MET A 186 -1.65 -2.25 4.88
CA MET A 186 -2.62 -1.17 4.72
C MET A 186 -3.18 -0.68 6.06
N PHE A 187 -3.69 -1.59 6.90
CA PHE A 187 -4.22 -1.22 8.22
C PHE A 187 -3.12 -0.75 9.18
N GLY A 188 -1.91 -1.30 9.07
CA GLY A 188 -0.73 -0.86 9.79
C GLY A 188 -0.38 0.58 9.44
N SER A 189 -0.29 0.92 8.15
CA SER A 189 -0.01 2.29 7.70
C SER A 189 -1.09 3.25 8.20
N VAL A 190 -2.37 2.85 8.16
CA VAL A 190 -3.51 3.58 8.71
C VAL A 190 -3.29 3.91 10.18
N VAL A 191 -2.98 2.90 11.00
CA VAL A 191 -2.76 3.07 12.44
C VAL A 191 -1.52 3.91 12.72
N ILE A 192 -0.41 3.66 12.03
CA ILE A 192 0.85 4.40 12.17
C ILE A 192 0.64 5.87 11.81
N ASN A 193 -0.13 6.14 10.76
CA ASN A 193 -0.43 7.49 10.30
C ASN A 193 -1.28 8.29 11.31
N LEU A 194 -2.06 7.65 12.18
CA LEU A 194 -2.78 8.38 13.24
C LEU A 194 -1.84 9.04 14.27
N PHE A 195 -0.56 8.67 14.30
CA PHE A 195 0.41 9.18 15.26
C PHE A 195 1.43 10.15 14.60
N PRO A 196 1.95 11.13 15.36
CA PRO A 196 3.00 12.02 14.87
C PRO A 196 4.31 11.26 14.63
N ASN A 197 5.19 11.77 13.75
CA ASN A 197 6.40 11.08 13.26
C ASN A 197 7.28 10.45 14.35
N PHE A 198 7.39 11.06 15.53
CA PHE A 198 8.21 10.50 16.62
C PHE A 198 7.57 9.26 17.27
N LEU A 199 6.25 9.16 17.30
CA LEU A 199 5.49 8.00 17.80
C LEU A 199 5.36 6.91 16.74
N LYS A 200 5.42 7.26 15.45
CA LYS A 200 5.39 6.29 14.33
C LYS A 200 6.46 5.22 14.49
N LEU A 201 7.67 5.60 14.93
CA LEU A 201 8.77 4.66 15.17
C LEU A 201 8.42 3.61 16.24
N VAL A 202 7.75 4.02 17.32
CA VAL A 202 7.36 3.13 18.42
C VAL A 202 6.16 2.27 18.02
N VAL A 203 5.14 2.88 17.42
CA VAL A 203 3.91 2.20 16.99
C VAL A 203 4.21 1.19 15.88
N GLY A 204 5.04 1.55 14.90
CA GLY A 204 5.52 0.64 13.86
C GLY A 204 6.31 -0.53 14.44
N ALA A 205 7.24 -0.28 15.38
CA ALA A 205 8.00 -1.35 16.02
C ALA A 205 7.11 -2.34 16.81
N ILE A 206 6.09 -1.83 17.52
CA ILE A 206 5.13 -2.67 18.26
C ILE A 206 4.27 -3.48 17.28
N TYR A 207 3.74 -2.82 16.25
CA TYR A 207 2.87 -3.45 15.24
C TYR A 207 3.60 -4.56 14.48
N ASN A 208 4.84 -4.29 14.04
CA ASN A 208 5.66 -5.24 13.31
C ASN A 208 6.07 -6.46 14.15
N LYS A 209 6.32 -6.26 15.46
CA LYS A 209 6.71 -7.34 16.37
C LYS A 209 5.55 -8.30 16.70
N ILE A 210 4.32 -7.80 16.72
CA ILE A 210 3.13 -8.56 17.12
C ILE A 210 2.71 -9.58 16.05
N LEU A 211 2.96 -9.30 14.77
CA LEU A 211 2.30 -10.06 13.70
C LEU A 211 3.10 -11.24 13.15
N GLY A 212 4.44 -11.24 13.20
CA GLY A 212 5.26 -12.41 12.86
C GLY A 212 5.03 -13.04 11.47
N LEU A 213 4.28 -12.37 10.59
CA LEU A 213 3.74 -12.89 9.33
C LEU A 213 4.82 -13.37 8.35
N TRP A 214 5.99 -12.74 8.41
CA TRP A 214 7.17 -13.14 7.65
C TRP A 214 7.56 -14.60 7.86
N LYS A 215 7.38 -15.15 9.07
CA LYS A 215 7.70 -16.56 9.33
C LYS A 215 6.83 -17.50 8.51
N CYS A 216 5.56 -17.17 8.32
CA CYS A 216 4.64 -17.98 7.52
C CYS A 216 4.99 -17.94 6.03
N ILE A 217 5.39 -16.76 5.52
CA ILE A 217 5.85 -16.59 4.13
C ILE A 217 7.13 -17.41 3.88
N VAL A 218 8.11 -17.33 4.80
CA VAL A 218 9.39 -18.05 4.69
C VAL A 218 9.21 -19.57 4.68
N ILE A 219 8.21 -20.12 5.39
CA ILE A 219 7.92 -21.56 5.36
C ILE A 219 7.57 -22.05 3.95
N HIS A 220 6.88 -21.22 3.15
CA HIS A 220 6.50 -21.59 1.79
C HIS A 220 7.60 -21.31 0.75
N VAL A 221 8.34 -20.22 0.90
CA VAL A 221 9.38 -19.81 -0.07
C VAL A 221 10.72 -20.53 0.18
N GLY A 222 11.04 -20.88 1.42
CA GLY A 222 12.30 -21.54 1.80
C GLY A 222 12.61 -22.82 1.01
N PRO A 223 11.66 -23.78 0.89
CA PRO A 223 11.88 -25.00 0.12
C PRO A 223 12.20 -24.74 -1.38
N LEU A 224 11.62 -23.69 -1.96
CA LEU A 224 11.87 -23.32 -3.37
C LEU A 224 13.27 -22.76 -3.58
N ILE A 225 13.76 -21.95 -2.62
CA ILE A 225 15.14 -21.45 -2.64
C ILE A 225 16.12 -22.63 -2.59
N GLU A 226 15.89 -23.60 -1.71
CA GLU A 226 16.73 -24.80 -1.61
C GLU A 226 16.72 -25.64 -2.90
N GLU A 227 15.56 -25.77 -3.53
CA GLU A 227 15.41 -26.51 -4.80
C GLU A 227 16.16 -25.81 -5.95
N GLN A 228 15.98 -24.49 -6.10
CA GLN A 228 16.70 -23.71 -7.11
C GLN A 228 18.22 -23.74 -6.90
N GLN A 229 18.70 -23.70 -5.65
CA GLN A 229 20.11 -23.86 -5.33
C GLN A 229 20.64 -25.25 -5.71
N LYS A 230 19.87 -26.31 -5.48
CA LYS A 230 20.24 -27.68 -5.90
C LYS A 230 20.30 -27.81 -7.42
N LEU A 231 19.37 -27.17 -8.15
CA LEU A 231 19.36 -27.17 -9.62
C LEU A 231 20.60 -26.46 -10.20
N LYS A 232 21.04 -25.33 -9.59
CA LYS A 232 22.30 -24.66 -9.95
C LYS A 232 23.51 -25.59 -9.82
N CYS A 233 23.57 -26.42 -8.78
CA CYS A 233 24.64 -27.40 -8.59
C CYS A 233 24.58 -28.60 -9.57
N SER A 234 23.40 -28.90 -10.13
CA SER A 234 23.14 -30.10 -10.94
C SER A 234 23.26 -29.90 -12.46
N SER A 235 23.71 -28.74 -12.94
CA SER A 235 23.70 -28.36 -14.38
C SER A 235 22.31 -28.45 -15.07
N ASN A 236 21.23 -28.47 -14.29
CA ASN A 236 19.86 -28.42 -14.82
C ASN A 236 19.46 -26.95 -15.10
N PRO A 237 18.57 -26.69 -16.06
CA PRO A 237 18.07 -25.36 -16.32
C PRO A 237 17.31 -24.83 -15.10
N VAL A 238 17.71 -23.65 -14.61
CA VAL A 238 17.08 -22.93 -13.50
C VAL A 238 15.97 -22.04 -14.07
N PRO A 239 14.82 -21.89 -13.39
CA PRO A 239 13.79 -20.93 -13.77
C PRO A 239 14.35 -19.50 -13.87
N ASP A 240 13.91 -18.73 -14.87
CA ASP A 240 14.22 -17.29 -14.98
C ASP A 240 13.09 -16.47 -14.35
N ASP A 241 13.07 -16.44 -13.02
CA ASP A 241 12.08 -15.73 -12.20
C ASP A 241 12.76 -14.70 -11.27
N MET A 242 11.98 -13.78 -10.71
CA MET A 242 12.53 -12.75 -9.83
C MET A 242 13.23 -13.38 -8.61
N LEU A 243 12.74 -14.51 -8.09
CA LEU A 243 13.39 -15.22 -6.99
C LEU A 243 14.84 -15.59 -7.35
N THR A 244 15.08 -16.05 -8.58
CA THR A 244 16.41 -16.37 -9.08
C THR A 244 17.30 -15.12 -9.15
N TRP A 245 16.77 -13.99 -9.63
CA TRP A 245 17.51 -12.72 -9.65
C TRP A 245 17.87 -12.24 -8.24
N LEU A 246 16.95 -12.39 -7.28
CA LEU A 246 17.16 -12.02 -5.88
C LEU A 246 18.23 -12.90 -5.21
N ILE A 247 18.23 -14.21 -5.47
CA ILE A 247 19.27 -15.13 -4.99
C ILE A 247 20.65 -14.74 -5.54
N GLU A 248 20.72 -14.26 -6.80
CA GLU A 248 21.98 -13.84 -7.43
C GLU A 248 22.47 -12.47 -6.97
N ALA A 249 21.55 -11.56 -6.66
CA ALA A 249 21.87 -10.25 -6.10
C ALA A 249 22.26 -10.32 -4.62
N ALA A 250 21.92 -11.40 -3.91
CA ALA A 250 22.22 -11.55 -2.49
C ALA A 250 23.73 -11.59 -2.23
N PRO A 251 24.25 -10.79 -1.28
CA PRO A 251 25.66 -10.84 -0.91
C PRO A 251 26.01 -12.23 -0.33
N PRO A 252 27.20 -12.80 -0.63
CA PRO A 252 27.48 -14.23 -0.44
C PRO A 252 27.53 -14.76 1.02
N ASN A 253 27.05 -14.05 2.05
CA ASN A 253 27.18 -14.46 3.45
C ASN A 253 26.02 -13.99 4.39
N HIS A 254 24.75 -14.01 3.96
CA HIS A 254 23.62 -13.68 4.83
C HIS A 254 22.51 -14.73 4.83
#